data_AF-A0A959LGV1-F1
#
_entry.id   AF-A0A959LGV1-F1
#
_cell.length_a   1.000
_cell.length_b   1.000
_cell.length_c   1.000
_cell.angle_alpha   90.00
_cell.angle_beta   90.00
_cell.angle_gamma   90.00
#
_symmetry.space_group_name_H-M   'P 1'
#
loop_
_entity.id
_entity.type
_entity.pdbx_description
1 polymer ?
#
loop_
_entity_poly.entity_id
_entity_poly.type
_entity_poly.pdbx_seq_one_letter_code
_entity_poly.pdbx_strand_id
1 'polypeptide(L)'
;MKHLIRTLVVLLVAVASLSAQELKVDIIVNTPRLQSADPAVFQTLRTAIQEFMNNQKFTEDVFELDERIEVTIQLTIRDEFSVNSFGADMSIQAVRPVYGSNYKSSILMHVDKDVTFTYDQFQPIVFSRNAFVDNLSSILSFYAYYILGLDYDTYAKGGGEKYFQFAQEVINMIPSSVTNGNKGWKPTDGTRNRYWMVENALNPTFRPMREAFYTYHLKGLDEMHRDPEKGRINMLKAMDAIAAIAKINRNSMAIQLFANAKNQEVVEIFKEADMNQKRQVRDLMGLIDPANASRYNAIGL
;
A
#
# COMPACT_ATOMS: atom_id res chain seq x y z
N MET A 1 47.53 -7.52 -24.27
CA MET A 1 46.68 -8.47 -23.51
C MET A 1 46.31 -7.99 -22.10
N LYS A 2 47.24 -7.58 -21.23
CA LYS A 2 46.91 -7.12 -19.86
C LYS A 2 45.99 -5.88 -19.78
N HIS A 3 46.11 -4.95 -20.73
CA HIS A 3 45.21 -3.78 -20.81
C HIS A 3 43.82 -4.14 -21.35
N LEU A 4 43.72 -5.08 -22.30
CA LEU A 4 42.43 -5.57 -22.83
C LEU A 4 41.60 -6.28 -21.73
N ILE A 5 42.26 -7.05 -20.87
CA ILE A 5 41.61 -7.73 -19.74
C ILE A 5 41.12 -6.72 -18.69
N ARG A 6 41.89 -5.66 -18.41
CA ARG A 6 41.45 -4.57 -17.51
C ARG A 6 40.25 -3.81 -18.06
N THR A 7 40.23 -3.52 -19.36
CA THR A 7 39.06 -2.87 -19.99
C THR A 7 37.84 -3.79 -19.98
N LEU A 8 38.01 -5.09 -20.22
CA LEU A 8 36.90 -6.06 -20.16
C LEU A 8 36.33 -6.23 -18.74
N VAL A 9 37.18 -6.19 -17.71
CA VAL A 9 36.74 -6.27 -16.30
C VAL A 9 36.05 -4.98 -15.84
N VAL A 10 36.53 -3.80 -16.27
CA VAL A 10 35.86 -2.53 -15.98
C VAL A 10 34.53 -2.41 -16.73
N LEU A 11 34.45 -2.93 -17.96
CA LEU A 11 33.20 -3.00 -18.71
C LEU A 11 32.21 -3.99 -18.09
N LEU A 12 32.65 -5.14 -17.56
CA LEU A 12 31.78 -6.11 -16.88
C LEU A 12 31.22 -5.58 -15.55
N VAL A 13 31.99 -4.76 -14.82
CA VAL A 13 31.52 -4.13 -13.56
C VAL A 13 30.53 -2.99 -13.83
N ALA A 14 30.57 -2.37 -15.01
CA ALA A 14 29.65 -1.29 -15.38
C ALA A 14 28.24 -1.77 -15.82
N VAL A 15 28.04 -3.06 -16.08
CA VAL A 15 26.72 -3.61 -16.48
C VAL A 15 25.94 -4.21 -15.28
N ALA A 16 26.54 -4.26 -14.09
CA ALA A 16 25.84 -4.70 -12.88
C ALA A 16 25.15 -3.54 -12.15
N SER A 17 24.44 -2.67 -12.90
CA SER A 17 23.33 -1.93 -12.29
C SER A 17 22.16 -2.88 -12.20
N LEU A 18 22.24 -3.83 -11.26
CA LEU A 18 21.11 -4.69 -10.90
C LEU A 18 19.98 -3.76 -10.48
N SER A 19 18.93 -3.71 -11.30
CA SER A 19 17.70 -3.00 -11.00
C SER A 19 17.00 -3.76 -9.86
N ALA A 20 17.41 -3.47 -8.62
CA ALA A 20 16.56 -3.73 -7.47
C ALA A 20 15.35 -2.82 -7.61
N GLN A 21 14.25 -3.40 -8.10
CA GLN A 21 12.96 -2.75 -8.16
C GLN A 21 12.11 -3.49 -7.14
N GLU A 22 11.66 -2.78 -6.12
CA GLU A 22 11.04 -3.39 -4.94
C GLU A 22 9.56 -3.65 -5.17
N LEU A 23 8.97 -2.86 -6.07
CA LEU A 23 7.59 -2.96 -6.48
C LEU A 23 7.49 -3.53 -7.89
N LYS A 24 6.44 -4.31 -8.11
CA LYS A 24 5.94 -4.68 -9.43
C LYS A 24 4.56 -4.07 -9.58
N VAL A 25 4.49 -2.92 -10.26
CA VAL A 25 3.28 -2.10 -10.32
C VAL A 25 2.61 -2.18 -11.68
N ASP A 26 1.36 -2.61 -11.69
CA ASP A 26 0.48 -2.56 -12.86
C ASP A 26 -0.49 -1.36 -12.76
N ILE A 27 -0.52 -0.54 -13.81
CA ILE A 27 -1.34 0.69 -13.86
C ILE A 27 -2.49 0.54 -14.84
N ILE A 28 -3.71 0.82 -14.36
CA ILE A 28 -4.93 0.90 -15.17
C ILE A 28 -5.43 2.34 -15.09
N VAL A 29 -5.67 2.98 -16.24
CA VAL A 29 -6.28 4.31 -16.30
C VAL A 29 -7.65 4.20 -16.95
N ASN A 30 -8.68 4.57 -16.20
CA ASN A 30 -10.07 4.55 -16.63
C ASN A 30 -10.58 5.97 -16.78
N THR A 31 -11.20 6.26 -17.92
CA THR A 31 -11.71 7.58 -18.27
C THR A 31 -13.20 7.47 -18.64
N PRO A 32 -14.10 7.27 -17.66
CA PRO A 32 -15.51 6.97 -17.92
C PRO A 32 -16.27 8.13 -18.60
N ARG A 33 -15.77 9.36 -18.50
CA ARG A 33 -16.41 10.56 -19.07
C ARG A 33 -15.35 11.54 -19.58
N LEU A 34 -14.78 11.25 -20.75
CA LEU A 34 -13.88 12.19 -21.44
C LEU A 34 -14.65 13.40 -21.98
N GLN A 35 -14.14 14.60 -21.74
CA GLN A 35 -14.77 15.85 -22.20
C GLN A 35 -13.81 16.79 -22.93
N SER A 36 -12.53 16.86 -22.55
CA SER A 36 -11.62 17.91 -23.05
C SER A 36 -10.28 17.41 -23.57
N ALA A 37 -9.63 16.47 -22.87
CA ALA A 37 -8.31 15.96 -23.22
C ALA A 37 -8.37 14.85 -24.28
N ASP A 38 -7.34 14.78 -25.13
CA ASP A 38 -7.16 13.70 -26.08
C ASP A 38 -6.97 12.36 -25.33
N PRO A 39 -7.69 11.28 -25.71
CA PRO A 39 -7.50 9.94 -25.14
C PRO A 39 -6.03 9.48 -25.07
N ALA A 40 -5.17 9.92 -26.00
CA ALA A 40 -3.75 9.61 -26.02
C ALA A 40 -3.00 10.07 -24.75
N VAL A 41 -3.42 11.19 -24.14
CA VAL A 41 -2.84 11.70 -22.88
C VAL A 41 -2.86 10.64 -21.79
N PHE A 42 -3.95 9.89 -21.68
CA PHE A 42 -4.13 8.91 -20.61
C PHE A 42 -3.33 7.64 -20.87
N GLN A 43 -3.06 7.31 -22.13
CA GLN A 43 -2.17 6.22 -22.48
C GLN A 43 -0.71 6.58 -22.14
N THR A 44 -0.27 7.80 -22.43
CA THR A 44 1.08 8.23 -22.04
C THR A 44 1.21 8.40 -20.54
N LEU A 45 0.16 8.89 -19.85
CA LEU A 45 0.11 8.96 -18.39
C LEU A 45 0.28 7.58 -17.76
N ARG A 46 -0.47 6.58 -18.24
CA ARG A 46 -0.37 5.19 -17.76
C ARG A 46 1.06 4.69 -17.88
N THR A 47 1.68 4.87 -19.04
CA THR A 47 3.08 4.46 -19.27
C THR A 47 4.04 5.22 -18.35
N ALA A 48 3.90 6.54 -18.21
CA ALA A 48 4.78 7.35 -17.36
C ALA A 48 4.70 6.96 -15.88
N ILE A 49 3.49 6.71 -15.35
CA ILE A 49 3.30 6.24 -13.98
C ILE A 49 3.92 4.85 -13.81
N GLN A 50 3.67 3.94 -14.77
CA GLN A 50 4.20 2.58 -14.70
C GLN A 50 5.74 2.57 -14.76
N GLU A 51 6.34 3.36 -15.64
CA GLU A 51 7.80 3.52 -15.72
C GLU A 51 8.38 4.12 -14.44
N PHE A 52 7.75 5.17 -13.90
CA PHE A 52 8.20 5.77 -12.64
C PHE A 52 8.13 4.78 -11.49
N MET A 53 6.98 4.15 -11.26
CA MET A 53 6.77 3.26 -10.12
C MET A 53 7.63 2.00 -10.16
N ASN A 54 7.94 1.49 -11.35
CA ASN A 54 8.77 0.29 -11.49
C ASN A 54 10.27 0.60 -11.59
N ASN A 55 10.70 1.81 -11.98
CA ASN A 55 12.12 2.13 -12.16
C ASN A 55 12.71 3.06 -11.09
N GLN A 56 11.87 3.76 -10.31
CA GLN A 56 12.31 4.57 -9.19
C GLN A 56 12.81 3.65 -8.06
N LYS A 57 14.02 3.93 -7.56
CA LYS A 57 14.57 3.26 -6.38
C LYS A 57 13.99 3.89 -5.11
N PHE A 58 13.31 3.10 -4.28
CA PHE A 58 12.70 3.58 -3.04
C PHE A 58 13.49 3.15 -1.79
N THR A 59 14.22 2.04 -1.85
CA THR A 59 15.12 1.55 -0.80
C THR A 59 16.46 1.09 -1.35
N GLU A 60 17.41 0.84 -0.45
CA GLU A 60 18.73 0.30 -0.78
C GLU A 60 18.77 -1.23 -0.78
N ASP A 61 17.70 -1.88 -0.32
CA ASP A 61 17.59 -3.33 -0.26
C ASP A 61 17.43 -3.93 -1.67
N VAL A 62 17.96 -5.13 -1.87
CA VAL A 62 17.92 -5.83 -3.16
C VAL A 62 16.81 -6.86 -3.12
N PHE A 63 15.89 -6.77 -4.08
CA PHE A 63 14.75 -7.66 -4.23
C PHE A 63 14.97 -8.62 -5.40
N GLU A 64 14.76 -9.91 -5.16
CA GLU A 64 14.61 -10.88 -6.24
C GLU A 64 13.28 -10.67 -6.97
N LEU A 65 13.17 -11.18 -8.20
CA LEU A 65 11.99 -10.97 -9.05
C LEU A 65 10.68 -11.48 -8.41
N ASP A 66 10.76 -12.56 -7.64
CA ASP A 66 9.66 -13.20 -6.92
C ASP A 66 9.38 -12.59 -5.53
N GLU A 67 10.30 -11.76 -5.02
CA GLU A 67 10.15 -11.02 -3.76
C GLU A 67 9.49 -9.65 -3.97
N ARG A 68 9.40 -9.17 -5.22
CA ARG A 68 8.81 -7.86 -5.51
C ARG A 68 7.37 -7.78 -5.05
N ILE A 69 7.03 -6.68 -4.40
CA ILE A 69 5.68 -6.44 -3.90
C ILE A 69 4.78 -6.13 -5.08
N GLU A 70 3.75 -6.94 -5.28
CA GLU A 70 2.80 -6.76 -6.38
C GLU A 70 1.77 -5.70 -6.02
N VAL A 71 1.67 -4.67 -6.86
CA VAL A 71 0.76 -3.54 -6.66
C VAL A 71 -0.06 -3.32 -7.92
N THR A 72 -1.37 -3.17 -7.74
CA THR A 72 -2.27 -2.70 -8.80
C THR A 72 -2.77 -1.32 -8.42
N ILE A 73 -2.56 -0.34 -9.31
CA ILE A 73 -3.12 1.00 -9.18
C ILE A 73 -4.11 1.22 -10.32
N GLN A 74 -5.37 1.46 -9.96
CA GLN A 74 -6.38 1.90 -10.90
C GLN A 74 -6.68 3.38 -10.66
N LEU A 75 -6.36 4.21 -11.66
CA LEU A 75 -6.67 5.62 -11.67
C LEU A 75 -7.94 5.86 -12.50
N THR A 76 -9.01 6.32 -11.86
CA THR A 76 -10.27 6.63 -12.51
C THR A 76 -10.43 8.15 -12.59
N ILE A 77 -10.28 8.71 -13.79
CA ILE A 77 -10.39 10.15 -14.03
C ILE A 77 -11.85 10.58 -13.88
N ARG A 78 -12.09 11.54 -13.00
CA ARG A 78 -13.43 12.08 -12.70
C ARG A 78 -13.62 13.48 -13.25
N ASP A 79 -12.60 14.31 -13.12
CA ASP A 79 -12.65 15.74 -13.41
C ASP A 79 -11.50 16.13 -14.35
N GLU A 80 -11.80 16.96 -15.35
CA GLU A 80 -10.83 17.59 -16.24
C GLU A 80 -10.89 19.10 -15.98
N PHE A 81 -9.98 19.61 -15.14
CA PHE A 81 -9.93 21.04 -14.79
C PHE A 81 -9.33 21.87 -15.94
N SER A 82 -8.44 21.27 -16.72
CA SER A 82 -7.86 21.80 -17.96
C SER A 82 -7.41 20.65 -18.85
N VAL A 83 -6.81 20.96 -20.00
CA VAL A 83 -6.22 19.97 -20.92
C VAL A 83 -5.10 19.11 -20.30
N ASN A 84 -4.49 19.57 -19.21
CA ASN A 84 -3.37 18.90 -18.54
C ASN A 84 -3.56 18.78 -17.02
N SER A 85 -4.74 19.09 -16.47
CA SER A 85 -5.02 19.06 -15.04
C SER A 85 -6.26 18.23 -14.75
N PHE A 86 -6.12 17.26 -13.86
CA PHE A 86 -7.10 16.20 -13.68
C PHE A 86 -7.38 15.94 -12.19
N GLY A 87 -8.64 15.61 -11.89
CA GLY A 87 -9.07 15.02 -10.63
C GLY A 87 -9.45 13.56 -10.82
N ALA A 88 -9.00 12.69 -9.92
CA ALA A 88 -9.17 11.25 -10.04
C ALA A 88 -9.49 10.57 -8.71
N ASP A 89 -10.06 9.37 -8.82
CA ASP A 89 -10.04 8.36 -7.77
C ASP A 89 -8.90 7.39 -8.04
N MET A 90 -8.05 7.12 -7.05
CA MET A 90 -6.99 6.14 -7.14
C MET A 90 -7.28 4.96 -6.23
N SER A 91 -7.58 3.81 -6.81
CA SER A 91 -7.70 2.53 -6.10
C SER A 91 -6.36 1.83 -6.09
N ILE A 92 -5.86 1.50 -4.91
CA ILE A 92 -4.57 0.85 -4.69
C ILE A 92 -4.81 -0.49 -4.01
N GLN A 93 -4.24 -1.54 -4.59
CA GLN A 93 -4.16 -2.85 -3.99
C GLN A 93 -2.70 -3.30 -3.96
N ALA A 94 -2.19 -3.66 -2.79
CA ALA A 94 -0.88 -4.27 -2.64
C ALA A 94 -1.03 -5.64 -1.98
N VAL A 95 -0.30 -6.63 -2.50
CA VAL A 95 -0.35 -8.01 -2.02
C VAL A 95 1.06 -8.53 -1.79
N ARG A 96 1.19 -9.46 -0.83
CA ARG A 96 2.42 -10.22 -0.60
C ARG A 96 2.15 -11.73 -0.70
N PRO A 97 3.14 -12.54 -1.08
CA PRO A 97 3.00 -14.00 -1.04
C PRO A 97 2.88 -14.51 0.41
N VAL A 98 2.14 -15.60 0.58
CA VAL A 98 2.08 -16.38 1.83
C VAL A 98 3.00 -17.59 1.70
N TYR A 99 3.95 -17.70 2.62
CA TYR A 99 5.00 -18.71 2.57
C TYR A 99 4.42 -20.13 2.57
N GLY A 100 4.97 -20.98 1.71
CA GLY A 100 4.51 -22.37 1.57
C GLY A 100 3.17 -22.52 0.84
N SER A 101 2.72 -21.50 0.10
CA SER A 101 1.47 -21.55 -0.67
C SER A 101 1.54 -20.71 -1.96
N ASN A 102 0.59 -20.90 -2.86
CA ASN A 102 0.37 -20.03 -4.03
C ASN A 102 -0.55 -18.84 -3.70
N TYR A 103 -0.92 -18.67 -2.43
CA TYR A 103 -1.84 -17.62 -2.00
C TYR A 103 -1.12 -16.29 -1.82
N LYS A 104 -1.78 -15.20 -2.20
CA LYS A 104 -1.31 -13.83 -2.01
C LYS A 104 -2.26 -13.10 -1.09
N SER A 105 -1.73 -12.58 0.02
CA SER A 105 -2.48 -11.87 1.03
C SER A 105 -2.46 -10.37 0.73
N SER A 106 -3.63 -9.73 0.77
CA SER A 106 -3.74 -8.27 0.58
C SER A 106 -3.24 -7.54 1.82
N ILE A 107 -2.22 -6.70 1.68
CA ILE A 107 -1.70 -5.85 2.77
C ILE A 107 -2.29 -4.44 2.74
N LEU A 108 -2.70 -3.97 1.55
CA LEU A 108 -3.38 -2.70 1.37
C LEU A 108 -4.52 -2.87 0.37
N MET A 109 -5.70 -2.34 0.72
CA MET A 109 -6.80 -2.13 -0.20
C MET A 109 -7.45 -0.78 0.15
N HIS A 110 -7.22 0.23 -0.68
CA HIS A 110 -7.60 1.60 -0.39
C HIS A 110 -8.02 2.36 -1.64
N VAL A 111 -9.00 3.26 -1.50
CA VAL A 111 -9.37 4.22 -2.54
C VAL A 111 -9.09 5.62 -2.01
N ASP A 112 -8.13 6.29 -2.64
CA ASP A 112 -7.83 7.70 -2.43
C ASP A 112 -8.72 8.54 -3.35
N LYS A 113 -9.55 9.39 -2.74
CA LYS A 113 -10.47 10.27 -3.47
C LYS A 113 -9.93 11.68 -3.67
N ASP A 114 -8.78 12.00 -3.07
CA ASP A 114 -8.19 13.32 -3.08
C ASP A 114 -6.91 13.33 -3.92
N VAL A 115 -7.04 12.85 -5.17
CA VAL A 115 -5.96 12.79 -6.16
C VAL A 115 -6.22 13.83 -7.25
N THR A 116 -5.46 14.91 -7.18
CA THR A 116 -5.46 15.98 -8.18
C THR A 116 -4.04 16.15 -8.69
N PHE A 117 -3.85 16.23 -10.00
CA PHE A 117 -2.52 16.34 -10.58
C PHE A 117 -2.52 17.02 -11.93
N THR A 118 -1.35 17.55 -12.29
CA THR A 118 -1.04 18.02 -13.63
C THR A 118 -0.16 17.00 -14.35
N TYR A 119 -0.37 16.80 -15.63
CA TYR A 119 0.45 15.91 -16.44
C TYR A 119 0.63 16.46 -17.85
N ASP A 120 1.90 16.70 -18.22
CA ASP A 120 2.30 17.06 -19.56
C ASP A 120 2.84 15.83 -20.28
N GLN A 121 2.31 15.54 -21.47
CA GLN A 121 2.69 14.35 -22.22
C GLN A 121 4.20 14.31 -22.48
N PHE A 122 4.76 13.09 -22.44
CA PHE A 122 6.17 12.80 -22.69
C PHE A 122 7.16 13.42 -21.68
N GLN A 123 6.68 14.15 -20.67
CA GLN A 123 7.52 14.53 -19.53
C GLN A 123 7.64 13.33 -18.57
N PRO A 124 8.87 12.93 -18.19
CA PRO A 124 9.05 11.88 -17.21
C PRO A 124 8.60 12.37 -15.83
N ILE A 125 7.96 11.49 -15.07
CA ILE A 125 7.68 11.73 -13.65
C ILE A 125 9.00 11.57 -12.90
N VAL A 126 9.36 12.57 -12.09
CA VAL A 126 10.61 12.58 -11.33
C VAL A 126 10.30 12.89 -9.87
N PHE A 127 10.89 12.12 -8.97
CA PHE A 127 10.77 12.32 -7.54
C PHE A 127 12.11 12.78 -6.92
N SER A 128 12.04 13.65 -5.93
CA SER A 128 13.18 14.08 -5.13
C SER A 128 12.85 13.91 -3.65
N ARG A 129 13.74 13.22 -2.91
CA ARG A 129 13.67 13.13 -1.44
C ARG A 129 14.03 14.43 -0.72
N ASN A 130 14.46 15.47 -1.44
CA ASN A 130 14.95 16.71 -0.83
C ASN A 130 14.08 17.92 -1.18
N ALA A 131 13.16 17.79 -2.15
CA ALA A 131 12.36 18.90 -2.62
C ALA A 131 11.06 18.40 -3.25
N PHE A 132 9.99 19.18 -3.06
CA PHE A 132 8.76 19.00 -3.83
C PHE A 132 8.99 19.31 -5.31
N VAL A 133 8.63 18.36 -6.18
CA VAL A 133 8.67 18.52 -7.64
C VAL A 133 7.27 18.81 -8.16
N ASP A 134 6.37 17.84 -7.98
CA ASP A 134 4.97 17.94 -8.37
C ASP A 134 4.10 17.05 -7.48
N ASN A 135 2.78 17.22 -7.58
CA ASN A 135 1.84 16.50 -6.73
C ASN A 135 1.67 15.03 -7.15
N LEU A 136 1.80 14.69 -8.44
CA LEU A 136 1.65 13.32 -8.93
C LEU A 136 2.79 12.43 -8.41
N SER A 137 4.03 12.87 -8.60
CA SER A 137 5.24 12.17 -8.12
C SER A 137 5.22 12.00 -6.60
N SER A 138 4.73 13.02 -5.88
CA SER A 138 4.58 12.98 -4.42
C SER A 138 3.51 11.99 -3.96
N ILE A 139 2.34 11.95 -4.61
CA ILE A 139 1.28 10.95 -4.31
C ILE A 139 1.79 9.54 -4.54
N LEU A 140 2.41 9.29 -5.70
CA LEU A 140 2.93 7.98 -6.08
C LEU A 140 4.03 7.50 -5.12
N SER A 141 4.97 8.39 -4.77
CA SER A 141 6.06 8.08 -3.84
C SER A 141 5.57 7.86 -2.41
N PHE A 142 4.55 8.61 -1.97
CA PHE A 142 3.90 8.38 -0.69
C PHE A 142 3.35 6.95 -0.60
N TYR A 143 2.60 6.49 -1.61
CA TYR A 143 2.04 5.14 -1.60
C TYR A 143 3.12 4.05 -1.72
N ALA A 144 4.18 4.28 -2.48
CA ALA A 144 5.33 3.37 -2.53
C ALA A 144 5.93 3.17 -1.13
N TYR A 145 6.24 4.26 -0.41
CA TYR A 145 6.79 4.18 0.95
C TYR A 145 5.81 3.58 1.96
N TYR A 146 4.52 3.90 1.86
CA TYR A 146 3.52 3.33 2.75
C TYR A 146 3.37 1.81 2.56
N ILE A 147 3.37 1.34 1.30
CA ILE A 147 3.31 -0.09 0.96
C ILE A 147 4.56 -0.82 1.48
N LEU A 148 5.76 -0.25 1.28
CA LEU A 148 7.00 -0.80 1.83
C LEU A 148 6.94 -0.90 3.36
N GLY A 149 6.40 0.12 4.04
CA GLY A 149 6.22 0.10 5.48
C GLY A 149 5.32 -1.07 5.93
N LEU A 150 4.18 -1.25 5.27
CA LEU A 150 3.28 -2.37 5.56
C LEU A 150 3.94 -3.72 5.30
N ASP A 151 4.63 -3.86 4.18
CA ASP A 151 5.28 -5.10 3.78
C ASP A 151 6.35 -5.53 4.81
N TYR A 152 7.26 -4.63 5.19
CA TYR A 152 8.29 -4.94 6.18
C TYR A 152 7.72 -5.26 7.56
N ASP A 153 6.63 -4.59 7.96
CA ASP A 153 5.91 -4.93 9.20
C ASP A 153 5.30 -6.34 9.17
N THR A 154 5.02 -6.88 7.99
CA THR A 154 4.53 -8.26 7.88
C THR A 154 5.62 -9.31 8.11
N TYR A 155 6.90 -8.96 7.91
CA TYR A 155 8.06 -9.85 8.07
C TYR A 155 8.83 -9.63 9.38
N ALA A 156 8.77 -8.44 9.96
CA ALA A 156 9.42 -8.13 11.24
C ALA A 156 8.57 -7.15 12.06
N LYS A 157 8.54 -7.34 13.38
CA LYS A 157 7.86 -6.40 14.29
C LYS A 157 8.44 -5.00 14.15
N GLY A 158 7.64 -4.06 13.64
CA GLY A 158 8.07 -2.68 13.44
C GLY A 158 9.09 -2.47 12.31
N GLY A 159 9.29 -3.48 11.45
CA GLY A 159 10.26 -3.41 10.35
C GLY A 159 10.00 -2.27 9.37
N GLY A 160 8.75 -1.81 9.27
CA GLY A 160 8.33 -0.73 8.38
C GLY A 160 8.63 0.70 8.84
N GLU A 161 9.16 0.88 10.05
CA GLU A 161 9.30 2.20 10.70
C GLU A 161 9.97 3.24 9.78
N LYS A 162 11.10 2.86 9.19
CA LYS A 162 11.89 3.69 8.27
C LYS A 162 11.04 4.18 7.07
N TYR A 163 10.21 3.31 6.50
CA TYR A 163 9.44 3.66 5.30
C TYR A 163 8.22 4.51 5.63
N PHE A 164 7.58 4.29 6.79
CA PHE A 164 6.55 5.21 7.26
C PHE A 164 7.12 6.61 7.56
N GLN A 165 8.35 6.70 8.06
CA GLN A 165 9.05 7.99 8.21
C GLN A 165 9.32 8.65 6.86
N PHE A 166 9.76 7.90 5.83
CA PHE A 166 9.88 8.45 4.47
C PHE A 166 8.54 8.92 3.90
N ALA A 167 7.44 8.20 4.15
CA ALA A 167 6.12 8.67 3.75
C ALA A 167 5.72 9.96 4.49
N GLN A 168 6.10 10.12 5.76
CA GLN A 168 5.91 11.36 6.52
C GLN A 168 6.76 12.51 5.95
N GLU A 169 7.99 12.23 5.54
CA GLU A 169 8.87 13.20 4.90
C GLU A 169 8.26 13.73 3.59
N VAL A 170 7.66 12.85 2.77
CA VAL A 170 6.91 13.27 1.56
C VAL A 170 5.80 14.27 1.93
N ILE A 171 4.99 13.99 2.97
CA ILE A 171 3.96 14.92 3.44
C ILE A 171 4.57 16.26 3.83
N ASN A 172 5.69 16.25 4.57
CA ASN A 172 6.34 17.45 5.09
C ASN A 172 6.97 18.31 3.98
N MET A 173 7.29 17.74 2.82
CA MET A 173 7.83 18.48 1.68
C MET A 173 6.76 19.25 0.89
N ILE A 174 5.48 18.89 1.02
CA ILE A 174 4.41 19.53 0.25
C ILE A 174 4.24 20.99 0.72
N PRO A 175 4.47 21.99 -0.15
CA PRO A 175 4.38 23.38 0.26
C PRO A 175 2.93 23.80 0.53
N SER A 176 2.74 24.79 1.41
CA SER A 176 1.41 25.27 1.79
C SER A 176 0.54 25.71 0.61
N SER A 177 1.15 26.26 -0.45
CA SER A 177 0.46 26.63 -1.69
C SER A 177 -0.20 25.44 -2.39
N VAL A 178 0.41 24.26 -2.32
CA VAL A 178 -0.12 23.01 -2.89
C VAL A 178 -1.19 22.41 -1.98
N THR A 179 -0.94 22.36 -0.67
CA THR A 179 -1.92 21.78 0.29
C THR A 179 -3.23 22.58 0.40
N ASN A 180 -3.26 23.84 -0.03
CA ASN A 180 -4.48 24.66 -0.03
C ASN A 180 -5.39 24.36 -1.23
N GLY A 181 -4.82 23.92 -2.36
CA GLY A 181 -5.56 23.52 -3.55
C GLY A 181 -5.75 22.00 -3.70
N ASN A 182 -4.93 21.21 -3.01
CA ASN A 182 -4.92 19.75 -3.11
C ASN A 182 -5.13 19.15 -1.72
N LYS A 183 -6.25 18.44 -1.56
CA LYS A 183 -6.61 17.75 -0.33
C LYS A 183 -5.79 16.49 -0.14
N GLY A 184 -5.81 15.99 1.09
CA GLY A 184 -5.31 14.68 1.48
C GLY A 184 -3.97 14.74 2.22
N TRP A 185 -3.35 15.92 2.26
CA TRP A 185 -2.04 16.15 2.88
C TRP A 185 -2.13 16.71 4.31
N LYS A 186 -3.31 17.23 4.72
CA LYS A 186 -3.52 17.84 6.03
C LYS A 186 -4.52 17.08 6.89
N PRO A 187 -4.44 17.20 8.23
CA PRO A 187 -5.43 16.63 9.14
C PRO A 187 -6.83 17.21 8.93
N THR A 188 -6.94 18.44 8.41
CA THR A 188 -8.21 19.13 8.14
C THR A 188 -8.92 18.64 6.88
N ASP A 189 -8.28 17.81 6.06
CA ASP A 189 -8.83 17.32 4.79
C ASP A 189 -9.70 16.07 4.98
N GLY A 190 -10.33 15.92 6.16
CA GLY A 190 -11.11 14.76 6.54
C GLY A 190 -10.31 13.71 7.32
N THR A 191 -10.94 12.56 7.55
CA THR A 191 -10.41 11.46 8.40
C THR A 191 -9.93 10.24 7.62
N ARG A 192 -9.99 10.30 6.28
CA ARG A 192 -9.64 9.21 5.35
C ARG A 192 -8.70 9.74 4.27
N ASN A 193 -7.47 10.03 4.66
CA ASN A 193 -6.48 10.63 3.78
C ASN A 193 -5.06 10.18 4.10
N ARG A 194 -4.12 10.55 3.22
CA ARG A 194 -2.69 10.21 3.29
C ARG A 194 -2.05 10.68 4.61
N TYR A 195 -2.43 11.85 5.12
CA TYR A 195 -1.99 12.32 6.44
C TYR A 195 -2.32 11.31 7.56
N TRP A 196 -3.59 10.91 7.68
CA TRP A 196 -4.01 9.99 8.73
C TRP A 196 -3.48 8.56 8.54
N MET A 197 -3.16 8.14 7.31
CA MET A 197 -2.51 6.86 7.06
C MET A 197 -1.16 6.77 7.76
N VAL A 198 -0.30 7.78 7.60
CA VAL A 198 1.05 7.80 8.18
C VAL A 198 1.02 8.20 9.65
N GLU A 199 0.18 9.16 10.05
CA GLU A 199 0.03 9.52 11.46
C GLU A 199 -0.35 8.30 12.29
N ASN A 200 -1.36 7.52 11.84
CA ASN A 200 -1.74 6.29 12.55
C ASN A 200 -0.65 5.21 12.49
N ALA A 201 0.23 5.19 11.48
CA ALA A 201 1.33 4.22 11.42
C ALA A 201 2.47 4.56 12.41
N LEU A 202 2.76 5.84 12.61
CA LEU A 202 3.87 6.30 13.45
C LEU A 202 3.45 6.59 14.91
N ASN A 203 2.16 6.84 15.15
CA ASN A 203 1.67 7.17 16.49
C ASN A 203 1.80 5.95 17.44
N PRO A 204 2.46 6.09 18.60
CA PRO A 204 2.63 4.99 19.57
C PRO A 204 1.33 4.31 20.01
N THR A 205 0.21 5.04 20.01
CA THR A 205 -1.13 4.50 20.33
C THR A 205 -1.52 3.35 19.40
N PHE A 206 -1.07 3.39 18.15
CA PHE A 206 -1.39 2.41 17.11
C PHE A 206 -0.28 1.36 16.91
N ARG A 207 0.83 1.43 17.67
CA ARG A 207 1.89 0.41 17.63
C ARG A 207 1.38 -1.04 17.74
N PRO A 208 0.36 -1.35 18.59
CA PRO A 208 -0.20 -2.69 18.63
C PRO A 208 -0.78 -3.17 17.29
N MET A 209 -1.28 -2.27 16.43
CA MET A 209 -1.74 -2.66 15.08
C MET A 209 -0.57 -3.12 14.22
N ARG A 210 0.58 -2.45 14.28
CA ARG A 210 1.77 -2.84 13.51
C ARG A 210 2.32 -4.20 13.95
N GLU A 211 2.34 -4.46 15.25
CA GLU A 211 2.67 -5.78 15.76
C GLU A 211 1.63 -6.86 15.38
N ALA A 212 0.36 -6.48 15.26
CA ALA A 212 -0.70 -7.35 14.79
C ALA A 212 -0.50 -7.73 13.31
N PHE A 213 -0.01 -6.82 12.45
CA PHE A 213 0.35 -7.15 11.06
C PHE A 213 1.40 -8.27 10.99
N TYR A 214 2.49 -8.15 11.75
CA TYR A 214 3.49 -9.23 11.88
C TYR A 214 2.88 -10.55 12.37
N THR A 215 2.05 -10.48 13.41
CA THR A 215 1.45 -11.69 14.03
C THR A 215 0.44 -12.35 13.11
N TYR A 216 -0.33 -11.56 12.37
CA TYR A 216 -1.33 -12.04 11.42
C TYR A 216 -0.68 -12.73 10.22
N HIS A 217 0.36 -12.13 9.63
CA HIS A 217 0.98 -12.65 8.42
C HIS A 217 2.03 -13.73 8.72
N LEU A 218 3.17 -13.37 9.34
CA LEU A 218 4.27 -14.31 9.53
C LEU A 218 3.94 -15.44 10.52
N LYS A 219 3.24 -15.13 11.61
CA LYS A 219 2.87 -16.15 12.62
C LYS A 219 1.52 -16.82 12.36
N GLY A 220 0.68 -16.19 11.55
CA GLY A 220 -0.65 -16.68 11.20
C GLY A 220 -0.62 -17.38 9.86
N LEU A 221 -0.71 -16.59 8.78
CA LEU A 221 -0.80 -17.08 7.40
C LEU A 221 0.39 -17.98 7.00
N ASP A 222 1.62 -17.54 7.24
CA ASP A 222 2.81 -18.28 6.80
C ASP A 222 3.02 -19.59 7.58
N GLU A 223 2.42 -19.72 8.77
CA GLU A 223 2.44 -20.94 9.57
C GLU A 223 1.39 -21.96 9.10
N MET A 224 0.37 -21.54 8.34
CA MET A 224 -0.77 -22.40 7.99
C MET A 224 -0.40 -23.61 7.16
N HIS A 225 0.65 -23.55 6.36
CA HIS A 225 1.11 -24.72 5.59
C HIS A 225 1.63 -25.85 6.50
N ARG A 226 2.03 -25.54 7.74
CA ARG A 226 2.49 -26.51 8.75
C ARG A 226 1.39 -26.85 9.73
N ASP A 227 0.75 -25.82 10.29
CA ASP A 227 -0.23 -25.95 11.36
C ASP A 227 -1.34 -24.90 11.18
N PRO A 228 -2.44 -25.27 10.49
CA PRO A 228 -3.58 -24.39 10.27
C PRO A 228 -4.24 -23.91 11.58
N GLU A 229 -4.26 -24.74 12.62
CA GLU A 229 -4.90 -24.40 13.90
C GLU A 229 -4.09 -23.31 14.61
N LYS A 230 -2.78 -23.50 14.72
CA LYS A 230 -1.86 -22.49 15.26
C LYS A 230 -1.89 -21.19 14.45
N GLY A 231 -1.97 -21.30 13.12
CA GLY A 231 -2.13 -20.15 12.23
C GLY A 231 -3.38 -19.33 12.56
N ARG A 232 -4.54 -19.98 12.66
CA ARG A 232 -5.81 -19.33 13.04
C ARG A 232 -5.77 -18.72 14.45
N ILE A 233 -5.13 -19.39 15.41
CA ILE A 233 -4.93 -18.85 16.77
C ILE A 233 -4.14 -17.54 16.73
N ASN A 234 -3.08 -17.45 15.93
CA ASN A 234 -2.28 -16.22 15.83
C ASN A 234 -3.02 -15.11 15.07
N MET A 235 -3.82 -15.44 14.05
CA MET A 235 -4.71 -14.47 13.42
C MET A 235 -5.75 -13.91 14.40
N LEU A 236 -6.35 -14.76 15.25
CA LEU A 236 -7.27 -14.33 16.31
C LEU A 236 -6.59 -13.39 17.31
N LYS A 237 -5.36 -13.69 17.73
CA LYS A 237 -4.57 -12.78 18.60
C LYS A 237 -4.32 -11.42 17.95
N ALA A 238 -4.01 -11.41 16.65
CA ALA A 238 -3.83 -10.16 15.90
C ALA A 238 -5.14 -9.36 15.82
N MET A 239 -6.27 -10.03 15.51
CA MET A 239 -7.58 -9.39 15.50
C MET A 239 -7.99 -8.86 16.87
N ASP A 240 -7.68 -9.56 17.96
CA ASP A 240 -7.95 -9.08 19.32
C ASP A 240 -7.17 -7.78 19.64
N ALA A 241 -5.88 -7.74 19.30
CA ALA A 241 -5.07 -6.53 19.46
C ALA A 241 -5.62 -5.34 18.64
N ILE A 242 -6.10 -5.61 17.42
CA ILE A 242 -6.72 -4.59 16.57
C ILE A 242 -8.08 -4.15 17.12
N ALA A 243 -8.88 -5.08 17.64
CA ALA A 243 -10.15 -4.77 18.28
C ALA A 243 -9.97 -3.91 19.55
N ALA A 244 -8.88 -4.09 20.29
CA ALA A 244 -8.54 -3.22 21.41
C ALA A 244 -8.31 -1.77 20.96
N ILE A 245 -7.64 -1.55 19.82
CA ILE A 245 -7.47 -0.22 19.22
C ILE A 245 -8.80 0.31 18.67
N ALA A 246 -9.62 -0.55 18.04
CA ALA A 246 -10.95 -0.17 17.56
C ALA A 246 -11.89 0.30 18.69
N LYS A 247 -11.72 -0.19 19.92
CA LYS A 247 -12.46 0.32 21.10
C LYS A 247 -12.06 1.74 21.48
N ILE A 248 -10.81 2.13 21.23
CA ILE A 248 -10.29 3.48 21.52
C ILE A 248 -10.68 4.46 20.41
N ASN A 249 -10.38 4.10 19.15
CA ASN A 249 -10.67 4.94 17.99
C ASN A 249 -11.11 4.10 16.79
N ARG A 250 -12.38 3.68 16.83
CA ARG A 250 -13.01 2.84 15.80
C ARG A 250 -12.93 3.45 14.41
N ASN A 251 -13.14 4.77 14.32
CA ASN A 251 -13.19 5.48 13.05
C ASN A 251 -11.80 5.93 12.58
N SER A 252 -10.71 5.38 13.11
CA SER A 252 -9.35 5.67 12.64
C SER A 252 -9.11 5.15 11.21
N MET A 253 -8.12 5.75 10.53
CA MET A 253 -7.73 5.33 9.19
C MET A 253 -7.13 3.92 9.21
N ALA A 254 -6.29 3.61 10.20
CA ALA A 254 -5.66 2.30 10.32
C ALA A 254 -6.66 1.14 10.47
N ILE A 255 -7.71 1.30 11.27
CA ILE A 255 -8.76 0.28 11.43
C ILE A 255 -9.49 0.05 10.10
N GLN A 256 -9.82 1.12 9.38
CA GLN A 256 -10.47 1.00 8.07
C GLN A 256 -9.59 0.28 7.05
N LEU A 257 -8.29 0.60 7.01
CA LEU A 257 -7.35 -0.05 6.10
C LEU A 257 -7.23 -1.55 6.37
N PHE A 258 -7.12 -1.95 7.64
CA PHE A 258 -7.10 -3.36 8.01
C PHE A 258 -8.40 -4.07 7.60
N ALA A 259 -9.55 -3.50 7.94
CA ALA A 259 -10.85 -4.07 7.60
C ALA A 259 -11.01 -4.28 6.09
N ASN A 260 -10.67 -3.26 5.29
CA ASN A 260 -10.76 -3.34 3.83
C ASN A 260 -9.85 -4.43 3.25
N ALA A 261 -8.61 -4.54 3.73
CA ALA A 261 -7.66 -5.52 3.23
C ALA A 261 -8.00 -6.95 3.63
N LYS A 262 -8.61 -7.15 4.82
CA LYS A 262 -8.70 -8.47 5.47
C LYS A 262 -10.09 -9.08 5.55
N ASN A 263 -11.16 -8.31 5.33
CA ASN A 263 -12.53 -8.78 5.52
C ASN A 263 -12.84 -10.12 4.82
N GLN A 264 -12.43 -10.28 3.56
CA GLN A 264 -12.70 -11.48 2.78
C GLN A 264 -11.78 -12.64 3.17
N GLU A 265 -10.50 -12.38 3.38
CA GLU A 265 -9.51 -13.38 3.79
C GLU A 265 -9.89 -14.02 5.12
N VAL A 266 -10.31 -13.22 6.10
CA VAL A 266 -10.80 -13.70 7.40
C VAL A 266 -12.03 -14.59 7.22
N VAL A 267 -12.97 -14.21 6.36
CA VAL A 267 -14.16 -15.05 6.12
C VAL A 267 -13.79 -16.40 5.53
N GLU A 268 -12.98 -16.43 4.47
CA GLU A 268 -12.63 -17.68 3.79
C GLU A 268 -11.81 -18.62 4.69
N ILE A 269 -10.84 -18.09 5.43
CA ILE A 269 -10.00 -18.90 6.33
C ILE A 269 -10.81 -19.52 7.47
N PHE A 270 -11.77 -18.78 8.04
CA PHE A 270 -12.48 -19.24 9.23
C PHE A 270 -13.76 -20.04 8.92
N LYS A 271 -14.16 -20.21 7.65
CA LYS A 271 -15.23 -21.17 7.29
C LYS A 271 -14.90 -22.60 7.74
N GLU A 272 -13.63 -22.97 7.69
CA GLU A 272 -13.11 -24.29 8.09
C GLU A 272 -12.69 -24.37 9.58
N ALA A 273 -12.93 -23.30 10.35
CA ALA A 273 -12.56 -23.25 11.78
C ALA A 273 -13.58 -23.98 12.67
N ASP A 274 -13.20 -24.25 13.92
CA ASP A 274 -14.14 -24.78 14.90
C ASP A 274 -15.18 -23.73 15.35
N MET A 275 -16.26 -24.21 15.96
CA MET A 275 -17.37 -23.37 16.41
C MET A 275 -16.99 -22.23 17.36
N ASN A 276 -15.96 -22.42 18.19
CA ASN A 276 -15.51 -21.37 19.11
C ASN A 276 -14.75 -20.28 18.35
N GLN A 277 -13.80 -20.66 17.50
CA GLN A 277 -13.05 -19.74 16.65
C GLN A 277 -13.99 -18.90 15.75
N LYS A 278 -15.01 -19.54 15.15
CA LYS A 278 -16.01 -18.83 14.33
C LYS A 278 -16.76 -17.75 15.10
N ARG A 279 -17.16 -18.03 16.34
CA ARG A 279 -17.83 -17.04 17.21
C ARG A 279 -16.88 -15.88 17.54
N GLN A 280 -15.64 -16.19 17.91
CA GLN A 280 -14.63 -15.17 18.22
C GLN A 280 -14.37 -14.23 17.03
N VAL A 281 -14.27 -14.76 15.81
CA VAL A 281 -14.10 -13.91 14.62
C VAL A 281 -15.30 -13.00 14.41
N ARG A 282 -16.54 -13.50 14.55
CA ARG A 282 -17.74 -12.66 14.40
C ARG A 282 -17.77 -11.53 15.42
N ASP A 283 -17.38 -11.80 16.67
CA ASP A 283 -17.36 -10.79 17.72
C ASP A 283 -16.26 -9.74 17.47
N LEU A 284 -15.04 -10.19 17.14
CA LEU A 284 -13.90 -9.31 16.88
C LEU A 284 -14.11 -8.46 15.62
N MET A 285 -14.50 -9.08 14.50
CA MET A 285 -14.73 -8.37 13.25
C MET A 285 -16.01 -7.51 13.30
N GLY A 286 -16.99 -7.85 14.14
CA GLY A 286 -18.13 -6.97 14.43
C GLY A 286 -17.72 -5.66 15.11
N LEU A 287 -16.60 -5.66 15.87
CA LEU A 287 -16.03 -4.45 16.47
C LEU A 287 -15.12 -3.68 15.50
N ILE A 288 -14.33 -4.40 14.69
CA ILE A 288 -13.35 -3.83 13.75
C ILE A 288 -14.03 -3.26 12.51
N ASP A 289 -15.01 -3.97 11.96
CA ASP A 289 -15.69 -3.67 10.70
C ASP A 289 -17.22 -3.77 10.84
N PRO A 290 -17.82 -2.92 11.68
CA PRO A 290 -19.26 -2.98 11.97
C PRO A 290 -20.13 -2.72 10.74
N ALA A 291 -19.66 -1.89 9.80
CA ALA A 291 -20.40 -1.55 8.60
C ALA A 291 -20.60 -2.77 7.67
N ASN A 292 -19.70 -3.75 7.74
CA ASN A 292 -19.81 -5.00 6.99
C ASN A 292 -20.07 -6.21 7.90
N ALA A 293 -20.63 -6.01 9.10
CA ALA A 293 -20.85 -7.09 10.07
C ALA A 293 -21.60 -8.29 9.49
N SER A 294 -22.55 -8.05 8.56
CA SER A 294 -23.31 -9.10 7.87
C SER A 294 -22.44 -10.03 7.03
N ARG A 295 -21.28 -9.57 6.53
CA ARG A 295 -20.33 -10.39 5.79
C ARG A 295 -19.83 -11.57 6.62
N TYR A 296 -19.59 -11.36 7.91
CA TYR A 296 -19.05 -12.39 8.80
C TYR A 296 -20.08 -13.47 9.17
N ASN A 297 -21.35 -13.32 8.78
CA ASN A 297 -22.33 -14.41 8.86
C ASN A 297 -21.99 -15.56 7.90
N ALA A 298 -21.28 -15.26 6.79
CA ALA A 298 -20.87 -16.26 5.80
C ALA A 298 -19.86 -17.31 6.32
N ILE A 299 -19.29 -17.08 7.51
CA ILE A 299 -18.42 -18.05 8.21
C ILE A 299 -19.22 -19.30 8.67
N GLY A 300 -20.55 -19.14 8.87
CA GLY A 300 -21.47 -20.20 9.27
C GLY A 300 -21.32 -20.62 10.74
N LEU A 301 -22.32 -20.34 11.58
CA LEU A 301 -22.43 -20.90 12.93
C LEU A 301 -23.38 -22.10 12.94
#